data_AF-Q3I4X3-F1
#
_entry.id   AF-Q3I4X3-F1
#
_cell.length_a   1.000
_cell.length_b   1.000
_cell.length_c   1.000
_cell.angle_alpha   90.00
_cell.angle_beta   90.00
_cell.angle_gamma   90.00
#
_symmetry.space_group_name_H-M   'P 1'
#
loop_
_entity.id
_entity.type
_entity.pdbx_description
1 polymer ?
#
loop_
_entity_poly.entity_id
_entity_poly.type
_entity_poly.pdbx_seq_one_letter_code
_entity_poly.pdbx_strand_id
1 'polypeptide(L)'
;FSLAAYILLFTQSIERSPRNQLIHERIQNINEYHTYSVYRNTCRGLFERHKLLFSIHMTAKILSNAGKLLEEEYDFILKGGIVLDKLGQAPNPAPWWISEQNWDNITELDKVSGFHGIIDSFEQHYKSWNGGWYATTFPEQEDLVGEWNDKLTDFQKICVLRSLRPDRISFCLTQFIITKLGPRYV
;
A
#
# COMPACT_ATOMS: atom_id res chain seq x y z
N PHE A 1 9.16 3.99 22.53
CA PHE A 1 8.12 3.15 23.17
C PHE A 1 8.80 2.06 23.98
N SER A 2 8.34 1.79 25.20
CA SER A 2 8.82 0.65 26.00
C SER A 2 7.74 -0.42 26.07
N LEU A 3 8.14 -1.67 26.30
CA LEU A 3 7.21 -2.78 26.49
C LEU A 3 6.24 -2.52 27.66
N ALA A 4 6.74 -1.94 28.75
CA ALA A 4 5.91 -1.58 29.90
C ALA A 4 4.81 -0.57 29.54
N ALA A 5 5.13 0.45 28.75
CA ALA A 5 4.12 1.42 28.29
C ALA A 5 3.09 0.77 27.35
N TYR A 6 3.51 -0.18 26.52
CA TYR A 6 2.59 -0.94 25.67
C TYR A 6 1.64 -1.83 26.47
N ILE A 7 2.15 -2.59 27.45
CA ILE A 7 1.31 -3.44 28.32
C ILE A 7 0.27 -2.59 29.06
N LEU A 8 0.68 -1.43 29.60
CA LEU A 8 -0.26 -0.51 30.24
C LEU A 8 -1.38 -0.06 29.28
N LEU A 9 -1.01 0.30 28.04
CA LEU A 9 -1.99 0.71 27.03
C LEU A 9 -2.95 -0.43 26.65
N PHE A 10 -2.44 -1.66 26.58
CA PHE A 10 -3.24 -2.85 26.32
C PHE A 10 -4.25 -3.13 27.44
N THR A 11 -3.81 -3.13 28.70
CA THR A 11 -4.70 -3.29 29.87
C THR A 11 -5.78 -2.21 29.90
N GLN A 12 -5.40 -0.94 29.68
CA GLN A 12 -6.37 0.16 29.59
C GLN A 12 -7.38 -0.02 28.45
N SER A 13 -6.95 -0.63 27.34
CA SER A 13 -7.84 -0.90 26.20
C SER A 13 -8.88 -1.97 26.54
N ILE A 14 -8.50 -3.00 27.31
CA ILE A 14 -9.43 -3.99 27.83
C ILE A 14 -10.43 -3.31 28.79
N GLU A 15 -9.96 -2.50 29.73
CA GLU A 15 -10.83 -1.87 30.73
C GLU A 15 -11.85 -0.88 30.13
N ARG A 16 -11.42 -0.08 29.14
CA ARG A 16 -12.17 1.08 28.62
C ARG A 16 -12.98 0.80 27.36
N SER A 17 -12.71 -0.28 26.64
CA SER A 17 -13.50 -0.67 25.48
C SER A 17 -14.93 -1.06 25.88
N PRO A 18 -15.92 -0.91 24.98
CA PRO A 18 -17.31 -1.29 25.25
C PRO A 18 -17.45 -2.76 25.67
N ARG A 19 -18.07 -3.00 26.82
CA ARG A 19 -18.34 -4.37 27.32
C ARG A 19 -19.46 -5.01 26.50
N ASN A 20 -19.36 -6.32 26.28
CA ASN A 20 -20.39 -7.12 25.63
C ASN A 20 -20.41 -8.51 26.28
N GLN A 21 -21.59 -9.11 26.39
CA GLN A 21 -21.78 -10.47 26.93
C GLN A 21 -21.31 -11.54 25.95
N LEU A 22 -21.45 -11.28 24.64
CA LEU A 22 -20.95 -12.15 23.59
C LEU A 22 -19.42 -11.98 23.48
N ILE A 23 -18.69 -13.08 23.66
CA ILE A 23 -17.22 -13.07 23.67
C ILE A 23 -16.65 -12.55 22.34
N HIS A 24 -17.23 -12.96 21.21
CA HIS A 24 -16.79 -12.51 19.89
C HIS A 24 -16.91 -10.98 19.73
N GLU A 25 -18.07 -10.43 20.03
CA GLU A 25 -18.32 -8.97 20.02
C GLU A 25 -17.39 -8.23 20.99
N ARG A 26 -17.12 -8.83 22.15
CA ARG A 26 -16.22 -8.25 23.13
C ARG A 26 -14.79 -8.15 22.61
N ILE A 27 -14.30 -9.19 21.92
CA ILE A 27 -12.98 -9.20 21.29
C ILE A 27 -12.91 -8.13 20.20
N GLN A 28 -13.94 -8.02 19.35
CA GLN A 28 -13.98 -6.99 18.32
C GLN A 28 -13.92 -5.58 18.92
N ASN A 29 -14.73 -5.30 19.95
CA ASN A 29 -14.72 -4.01 20.64
C ASN A 29 -13.34 -3.68 21.24
N ILE A 30 -12.66 -4.67 21.82
CA ILE A 30 -11.30 -4.49 22.36
C ILE A 30 -10.33 -4.18 21.22
N ASN A 31 -10.37 -4.94 20.12
CA ASN A 31 -9.49 -4.76 18.97
C ASN A 31 -9.67 -3.38 18.33
N GLU A 32 -10.90 -2.93 18.10
CA GLU A 32 -11.19 -1.62 17.54
C GLU A 32 -10.68 -0.49 18.45
N TYR A 33 -10.95 -0.57 19.76
CA TYR A 33 -10.48 0.42 20.73
C TYR A 33 -8.95 0.44 20.83
N HIS A 34 -8.33 -0.74 20.91
CA HIS A 34 -6.89 -0.87 21.09
C HIS A 34 -6.15 -0.37 19.86
N THR A 35 -6.58 -0.75 18.65
CA THR A 35 -5.98 -0.31 17.39
C THR A 35 -5.93 1.20 17.30
N TYR A 36 -7.06 1.87 17.57
CA TYR A 36 -7.10 3.34 17.57
C TYR A 36 -6.29 3.96 18.71
N SER A 37 -6.27 3.33 19.89
CA SER A 37 -5.48 3.79 21.03
C SER A 37 -3.97 3.73 20.74
N VAL A 38 -3.49 2.66 20.09
CA VAL A 38 -2.10 2.53 19.64
C VAL A 38 -1.79 3.59 18.60
N TYR A 39 -2.67 3.79 17.61
CA TYR A 39 -2.50 4.83 16.60
C TYR A 39 -2.34 6.21 17.23
N ARG A 40 -3.32 6.61 18.06
CA ARG A 40 -3.35 7.91 18.70
C ARG A 40 -2.16 8.15 19.63
N ASN A 41 -1.80 7.18 20.47
CA ASN A 41 -0.66 7.34 21.37
C ASN A 41 0.66 7.44 20.59
N THR A 42 0.79 6.72 19.48
CA THR A 42 2.00 6.78 18.66
C THR A 42 2.11 8.11 17.92
N CYS A 43 1.03 8.57 17.30
CA CYS A 43 0.99 9.84 16.57
C CYS A 43 1.23 11.08 17.45
N ARG A 44 1.06 10.99 18.78
CA ARG A 44 1.45 12.07 19.71
C ARG A 44 2.96 12.27 19.81
N GLY A 45 3.74 11.23 19.53
CA GLY A 45 5.20 11.27 19.57
C GLY A 45 5.88 11.36 18.20
N LEU A 46 5.10 11.30 17.10
CA LEU A 46 5.62 11.35 15.74
C LEU A 46 5.53 12.76 15.16
N PHE A 47 6.52 13.12 14.34
CA PHE A 47 6.39 14.25 13.42
C PHE A 47 5.31 13.98 12.38
N GLU A 48 4.62 15.04 11.94
CA GLU A 48 3.52 14.96 10.97
C GLU A 48 3.88 14.14 9.73
N ARG A 49 5.06 14.42 9.15
CA ARG A 49 5.58 13.76 7.95
C ARG A 49 5.73 12.24 8.07
N HIS A 50 5.75 11.68 9.29
CA HIS A 50 5.90 10.23 9.51
C HIS A 50 4.58 9.54 9.88
N LYS A 51 3.50 10.27 10.14
CA LYS A 51 2.23 9.66 10.56
C LYS A 51 1.63 8.77 9.50
N LEU A 52 1.66 9.21 8.23
CA LEU A 52 1.16 8.41 7.11
C LEU A 52 1.93 7.09 6.97
N LEU A 53 3.27 7.13 7.10
CA LEU A 53 4.13 5.94 7.05
C LEU A 53 3.76 4.95 8.16
N PHE A 54 3.55 5.45 9.38
CA PHE A 54 3.15 4.61 10.49
C PHE A 54 1.74 4.01 10.27
N SER A 55 0.80 4.82 9.78
CA SER A 55 -0.57 4.39 9.53
C SER A 55 -0.66 3.31 8.45
N ILE A 56 0.07 3.46 7.34
CA ILE A 56 0.12 2.41 6.32
C ILE A 56 0.79 1.15 6.85
N HIS A 57 1.85 1.27 7.67
CA HIS A 57 2.52 0.10 8.25
C HIS A 57 1.59 -0.67 9.19
N MET A 58 0.85 0.03 10.05
CA MET A 58 -0.17 -0.57 10.91
C MET A 58 -1.25 -1.28 10.06
N THR A 59 -1.77 -0.60 9.03
CA THR A 59 -2.79 -1.14 8.12
C THR A 59 -2.30 -2.41 7.43
N ALA A 60 -1.10 -2.37 6.85
CA ALA A 60 -0.50 -3.50 6.14
C ALA A 60 -0.29 -4.71 7.05
N LYS A 61 0.21 -4.51 8.29
CA LYS A 61 0.41 -5.61 9.25
C LYS A 61 -0.91 -6.21 9.74
N ILE A 62 -1.96 -5.41 9.92
CA ILE A 62 -3.31 -5.92 10.25
C ILE A 62 -3.86 -6.79 9.11
N LEU A 63 -3.76 -6.30 7.85
CA LEU A 63 -4.28 -7.03 6.69
C LEU A 63 -3.48 -8.28 6.37
N SER A 64 -2.15 -8.21 6.50
CA SER A 64 -1.25 -9.36 6.30
C SER A 64 -1.54 -10.47 7.30
N ASN A 65 -1.71 -10.14 8.60
CA ASN A 65 -2.09 -11.13 9.61
C ASN A 65 -3.49 -11.73 9.37
N ALA A 66 -4.37 -11.01 8.66
CA ALA A 66 -5.67 -11.50 8.24
C ALA A 66 -5.65 -12.27 6.91
N GLY A 67 -4.48 -12.45 6.28
CA GLY A 67 -4.33 -13.11 4.97
C GLY A 67 -4.90 -12.32 3.80
N LYS A 68 -5.10 -11.00 3.97
CA LYS A 68 -5.73 -10.10 2.97
C LYS A 68 -4.74 -9.24 2.19
N LEU A 69 -3.44 -9.37 2.50
CA LEU A 69 -2.36 -8.61 1.87
C LEU A 69 -1.11 -9.46 1.87
N LEU A 70 -0.44 -9.55 0.73
CA LEU A 70 0.82 -10.29 0.60
C LEU A 70 1.98 -9.41 1.06
N GLU A 71 2.91 -9.99 1.83
CA GLU A 71 4.05 -9.23 2.36
C GLU A 71 4.96 -8.71 1.23
N GLU A 72 5.09 -9.48 0.14
CA GLU A 72 5.85 -9.10 -1.07
C GLU A 72 5.33 -7.81 -1.71
N GLU A 73 4.01 -7.61 -1.77
CA GLU A 73 3.40 -6.40 -2.33
C GLU A 73 3.74 -5.17 -1.47
N TYR A 74 3.69 -5.33 -0.14
CA TYR A 74 4.03 -4.24 0.77
C TYR A 74 5.52 -3.90 0.73
N ASP A 75 6.37 -4.93 0.68
CA ASP A 75 7.81 -4.78 0.51
C ASP A 75 8.14 -4.05 -0.80
N PHE A 76 7.43 -4.36 -1.88
CA PHE A 76 7.57 -3.65 -3.15
C PHE A 76 7.21 -2.17 -3.03
N ILE A 77 6.12 -1.81 -2.32
CA ILE A 77 5.77 -0.40 -2.09
C ILE A 77 6.88 0.35 -1.33
N LEU A 78 7.48 -0.29 -0.33
CA LEU A 78 8.54 0.31 0.49
C LEU A 78 9.86 0.48 -0.27
N LYS A 79 10.27 -0.55 -1.02
CA LYS A 79 11.61 -0.64 -1.60
C LYS A 79 11.65 -0.23 -3.09
N GLY A 80 10.54 -0.40 -3.80
CA GLY A 80 10.50 -0.35 -5.27
C GLY A 80 11.14 -1.60 -5.88
N GLY A 81 11.34 -1.56 -7.20
CA GLY A 81 12.06 -2.61 -7.92
C GLY A 81 13.56 -2.54 -7.65
N ILE A 82 14.15 -3.68 -7.26
CA ILE A 82 15.61 -3.84 -7.12
C ILE A 82 16.08 -4.79 -8.23
N VAL A 83 16.68 -4.23 -9.27
CA VAL A 83 17.18 -5.02 -10.41
C VAL A 83 18.52 -5.66 -10.05
N LEU A 84 18.54 -6.99 -9.99
CA LEU A 84 19.75 -7.77 -9.71
C LEU A 84 20.55 -8.09 -10.97
N ASP A 85 19.86 -8.35 -12.09
CA ASP A 85 20.46 -8.62 -13.39
C ASP A 85 19.94 -7.60 -14.42
N LYS A 86 20.75 -6.56 -14.64
CA LYS A 86 20.43 -5.50 -15.60
C LYS A 86 20.62 -5.94 -17.06
N LEU A 87 21.47 -6.93 -17.32
CA LEU A 87 21.78 -7.40 -18.68
C LEU A 87 20.66 -8.28 -19.24
N GLY A 88 20.00 -9.06 -18.37
CA GLY A 88 18.83 -9.88 -18.74
C GLY A 88 17.49 -9.13 -18.72
N GLN A 89 17.48 -7.83 -18.41
CA GLN A 89 16.27 -7.02 -18.36
C GLN A 89 15.70 -6.77 -19.76
N ALA A 90 14.37 -6.88 -19.91
CA ALA A 90 13.69 -6.48 -21.14
C ALA A 90 14.02 -5.01 -21.51
N PRO A 91 14.17 -4.67 -22.81
CA PRO A 91 14.45 -3.30 -23.21
C PRO A 91 13.24 -2.40 -22.92
N ASN A 92 13.50 -1.17 -22.49
CA ASN A 92 12.42 -0.20 -22.28
C ASN A 92 11.74 0.14 -23.63
N PRO A 93 10.43 -0.14 -23.80
CA PRO A 93 9.74 0.06 -25.06
C PRO A 93 9.50 1.55 -25.38
N ALA A 94 9.57 2.43 -24.37
CA ALA A 94 9.30 3.85 -24.54
C ALA A 94 10.19 4.78 -23.70
N PRO A 95 11.51 4.86 -23.99
CA PRO A 95 12.48 5.63 -23.20
C PRO A 95 12.23 7.15 -23.15
N TRP A 96 11.41 7.69 -24.06
CA TRP A 96 11.09 9.12 -24.09
C TRP A 96 10.15 9.57 -22.97
N TRP A 97 9.48 8.64 -22.28
CA TRP A 97 8.60 8.98 -21.14
C TRP A 97 8.74 8.00 -19.96
N ILE A 98 9.12 6.74 -20.20
CA ILE A 98 9.44 5.79 -19.13
C ILE A 98 10.92 5.97 -18.79
N SER A 99 11.22 6.50 -17.60
CA SER A 99 12.60 6.57 -17.11
C SER A 99 13.17 5.17 -16.85
N GLU A 100 14.49 5.03 -16.83
CA GLU A 100 15.13 3.75 -16.48
C GLU A 100 14.68 3.25 -15.10
N GLN A 101 14.57 4.14 -14.11
CA GLN A 101 14.10 3.77 -12.77
C GLN A 101 12.65 3.28 -12.76
N ASN A 102 11.78 3.87 -13.58
CA ASN A 102 10.39 3.42 -13.70
C ASN A 102 10.32 2.06 -14.39
N TRP A 103 11.16 1.84 -15.40
CA TRP A 103 11.26 0.55 -16.08
C TRP A 103 11.82 -0.54 -15.16
N ASP A 104 12.79 -0.20 -14.32
CA ASP A 104 13.30 -1.09 -13.25
C ASP A 104 12.19 -1.50 -12.30
N ASN A 105 11.32 -0.56 -11.91
CA ASN A 105 10.15 -0.89 -11.10
C ASN A 105 9.18 -1.82 -11.83
N ILE A 106 8.84 -1.55 -13.10
CA ILE A 106 7.88 -2.35 -13.87
C ILE A 106 8.39 -3.79 -14.08
N THR A 107 9.66 -3.94 -14.45
CA THR A 107 10.26 -5.25 -14.72
C THR A 107 10.43 -6.10 -13.47
N GLU A 108 10.70 -5.49 -12.31
CA GLU A 108 10.67 -6.20 -11.03
C GLU A 108 9.23 -6.45 -10.55
N LEU A 109 8.29 -5.55 -10.87
CA LEU A 109 6.88 -5.75 -10.54
C LEU A 109 6.31 -6.98 -11.24
N ASP A 110 6.70 -7.28 -12.48
CA ASP A 110 6.26 -8.48 -13.23
C ASP A 110 6.51 -9.80 -12.47
N LYS A 111 7.55 -9.82 -11.63
CA LYS A 111 7.93 -10.99 -10.83
C LYS A 111 7.08 -11.15 -9.57
N VAL A 112 6.33 -10.12 -9.18
CA VAL A 112 5.44 -10.15 -8.02
C VAL A 112 4.15 -10.88 -8.39
N SER A 113 3.66 -11.70 -7.47
CA SER A 113 2.43 -12.49 -7.66
C SER A 113 1.26 -11.59 -8.09
N GLY A 114 0.62 -11.94 -9.21
CA GLY A 114 -0.51 -11.19 -9.79
C GLY A 114 -0.15 -10.22 -10.91
N PHE A 115 1.13 -9.90 -11.09
CA PHE A 115 1.61 -8.91 -12.08
C PHE A 115 2.24 -9.52 -13.33
N HIS A 116 2.33 -10.84 -13.43
CA HIS A 116 2.93 -11.49 -14.58
C HIS A 116 2.22 -11.09 -15.90
N GLY A 117 3.02 -10.68 -16.88
CA GLY A 117 2.59 -10.15 -18.17
C GLY A 117 2.49 -8.62 -18.22
N ILE A 118 2.85 -7.91 -17.14
CA ILE A 118 2.79 -6.44 -17.14
C ILE A 118 3.81 -5.84 -18.08
N ILE A 119 4.98 -6.47 -18.24
CA ILE A 119 5.98 -6.06 -19.23
C ILE A 119 5.36 -6.06 -20.64
N ASP A 120 4.74 -7.16 -21.05
CA ASP A 120 4.09 -7.30 -22.36
C ASP A 120 3.02 -6.22 -22.58
N SER A 121 2.28 -5.85 -21.53
CA SER A 121 1.30 -4.77 -21.58
C SER A 121 1.94 -3.42 -21.88
N PHE A 122 3.10 -3.10 -21.29
CA PHE A 122 3.83 -1.89 -21.63
C PHE A 122 4.43 -1.95 -23.02
N GLU A 123 4.95 -3.10 -23.46
CA GLU A 123 5.49 -3.27 -24.82
C GLU A 123 4.42 -3.05 -25.90
N GLN A 124 3.22 -3.58 -25.70
CA GLN A 124 2.13 -3.50 -26.67
C GLN A 124 1.31 -2.21 -26.57
N HIS A 125 1.19 -1.62 -25.37
CA HIS A 125 0.26 -0.54 -25.09
C HIS A 125 0.90 0.70 -24.44
N TYR A 126 2.21 0.92 -24.58
CA TYR A 126 2.92 2.09 -24.01
C TYR A 126 2.25 3.44 -24.33
N LYS A 127 1.63 3.60 -25.50
CA LYS A 127 0.92 4.85 -25.86
C LYS A 127 -0.32 5.07 -25.00
N SER A 128 -1.09 4.01 -24.75
CA SER A 128 -2.27 4.05 -23.88
C SER A 128 -1.86 4.27 -22.43
N TRP A 129 -0.80 3.61 -21.98
CA TRP A 129 -0.23 3.85 -20.65
C TRP A 129 0.23 5.28 -20.47
N ASN A 130 0.90 5.87 -21.47
CA ASN A 130 1.32 7.27 -21.42
C ASN A 130 0.11 8.23 -21.41
N GLY A 131 -0.69 8.20 -22.47
CA GLY A 131 -1.74 9.21 -22.70
C GLY A 131 -3.02 9.00 -21.90
N GLY A 132 -3.37 7.76 -21.60
CA GLY A 132 -4.61 7.41 -20.90
C GLY A 132 -4.48 7.31 -19.39
N TRP A 133 -3.27 7.17 -18.85
CA TRP A 133 -3.07 6.97 -17.41
C TRP A 133 -1.91 7.80 -16.84
N TYR A 134 -0.68 7.63 -17.34
CA TYR A 134 0.51 8.27 -16.75
C TYR A 134 0.48 9.80 -16.82
N ALA A 135 0.06 10.35 -17.97
CA ALA A 135 0.04 11.79 -18.22
C ALA A 135 -1.18 12.50 -17.62
N THR A 136 -2.11 11.78 -16.98
CA THR A 136 -3.26 12.41 -16.33
C THR A 136 -2.83 13.07 -15.01
N THR A 137 -3.64 14.04 -14.56
CA THR A 137 -3.37 14.77 -13.33
C THR A 137 -3.51 13.87 -12.09
N PHE A 138 -4.48 12.96 -12.11
CA PHE A 138 -4.88 12.12 -10.99
C PHE A 138 -4.92 10.63 -11.40
N PRO A 139 -3.77 10.03 -11.78
CA PRO A 139 -3.71 8.65 -12.26
C PRO A 139 -4.27 7.63 -11.27
N GLU A 140 -4.22 7.92 -9.97
CA GLU A 140 -4.81 7.07 -8.93
C GLU A 140 -6.34 7.01 -8.93
N GLN A 141 -7.01 7.87 -9.71
CA GLN A 141 -8.47 7.90 -9.90
C GLN A 141 -8.89 7.35 -11.28
N GLU A 142 -7.93 7.10 -12.16
CA GLU A 142 -8.16 6.57 -13.50
C GLU A 142 -8.03 5.04 -13.49
N ASP A 143 -8.80 4.39 -14.36
CA ASP A 143 -8.68 2.95 -14.56
C ASP A 143 -7.32 2.61 -15.18
N LEU A 144 -6.70 1.53 -14.71
CA LEU A 144 -5.49 1.01 -15.34
C LEU A 144 -5.79 0.53 -16.76
N VAL A 145 -4.78 0.58 -17.62
CA VAL A 145 -4.93 0.22 -19.03
C VAL A 145 -5.25 -1.27 -19.19
N GLY A 146 -6.24 -1.58 -20.02
CA GLY A 146 -6.57 -2.97 -20.38
C GLY A 146 -7.11 -3.77 -19.19
N GLU A 147 -6.67 -5.02 -19.05
CA GLU A 147 -7.17 -5.93 -18.02
C GLU A 147 -6.71 -5.61 -16.59
N TRP A 148 -5.68 -4.76 -16.45
CA TRP A 148 -5.02 -4.51 -15.16
C TRP A 148 -5.96 -3.85 -14.14
N ASN A 149 -6.98 -3.13 -14.59
CA ASN A 149 -7.94 -2.52 -13.68
C ASN A 149 -8.81 -3.56 -12.97
N ASP A 150 -9.21 -4.61 -13.69
CA ASP A 150 -10.13 -5.62 -13.17
C ASP A 150 -9.37 -6.80 -12.52
N LYS A 151 -8.16 -7.07 -13.02
CA LYS A 151 -7.28 -8.15 -12.54
C LYS A 151 -6.66 -7.85 -11.17
N LEU A 152 -6.31 -6.60 -10.90
CA LEU A 152 -5.54 -6.22 -9.71
C LEU A 152 -6.43 -5.80 -8.55
N THR A 153 -6.04 -6.20 -7.34
CA THR A 153 -6.63 -5.68 -6.10
C THR A 153 -6.31 -4.20 -5.88
N ASP A 154 -7.08 -3.51 -5.02
CA ASP A 154 -6.81 -2.11 -4.66
C ASP A 154 -5.34 -1.86 -4.30
N PHE A 155 -4.73 -2.76 -3.53
CA PHE A 155 -3.36 -2.62 -3.05
C PHE A 155 -2.32 -2.86 -4.16
N GLN A 156 -2.61 -3.81 -5.04
CA GLN A 156 -1.77 -4.08 -6.22
C GLN A 156 -1.77 -2.91 -7.20
N LYS A 157 -2.91 -2.20 -7.38
CA LYS A 157 -2.95 -0.97 -8.18
C LYS A 157 -1.99 0.10 -7.63
N ILE A 158 -1.79 0.16 -6.31
CA ILE A 158 -0.81 1.06 -5.67
C ILE A 158 0.62 0.69 -6.07
N CYS A 159 0.93 -0.58 -6.30
CA CYS A 159 2.26 -1.01 -6.77
C CYS A 159 2.55 -0.51 -8.19
N VAL A 160 1.55 -0.50 -9.07
CA VAL A 160 1.66 0.13 -10.40
C VAL A 160 1.89 1.64 -10.27
N LEU A 161 1.12 2.31 -9.41
CA LEU A 161 1.30 3.73 -9.11
C LEU A 161 2.70 4.04 -8.57
N ARG A 162 3.20 3.23 -7.62
CA ARG A 162 4.54 3.34 -7.04
C ARG A 162 5.64 3.26 -8.10
N SER A 163 5.40 2.48 -9.15
CA SER A 163 6.38 2.21 -10.21
C SER A 163 6.54 3.37 -11.18
N LEU A 164 5.49 4.15 -11.41
CA LEU A 164 5.43 5.19 -12.45
C LEU A 164 5.23 6.61 -11.90
N ARG A 165 4.39 6.77 -10.89
CA ARG A 165 3.94 8.07 -10.33
C ARG A 165 4.12 8.09 -8.80
N PRO A 166 5.37 7.97 -8.30
CA PRO A 166 5.65 7.99 -6.87
C PRO A 166 5.23 9.31 -6.19
N ASP A 167 5.08 10.40 -6.96
CA ASP A 167 4.55 11.68 -6.48
C ASP A 167 3.11 11.58 -5.95
N ARG A 168 2.31 10.64 -6.47
CA ARG A 168 0.90 10.44 -6.11
C ARG A 168 0.69 9.43 -4.99
N ILE A 169 1.73 8.72 -4.55
CA ILE A 169 1.58 7.57 -3.66
C ILE A 169 0.92 7.92 -2.32
N SER A 170 1.25 9.08 -1.75
CA SER A 170 0.70 9.52 -0.46
C SER A 170 -0.82 9.66 -0.51
N PHE A 171 -1.38 10.10 -1.63
CA PHE A 171 -2.84 10.22 -1.83
C PHE A 171 -3.50 8.84 -1.89
N CYS A 172 -2.89 7.92 -2.65
CA CYS A 172 -3.41 6.56 -2.80
C CYS A 172 -3.35 5.77 -1.48
N LEU A 173 -2.23 5.86 -0.74
CA LEU A 173 -2.09 5.24 0.57
C LEU A 173 -3.07 5.83 1.59
N THR A 174 -3.28 7.14 1.58
CA THR A 174 -4.29 7.81 2.41
C THR A 174 -5.67 7.21 2.15
N GLN A 175 -6.09 7.15 0.89
CA GLN A 175 -7.40 6.60 0.54
C GLN A 175 -7.51 5.12 0.91
N PHE A 176 -6.46 4.33 0.70
CA PHE A 176 -6.43 2.92 1.11
C PHE A 176 -6.63 2.76 2.63
N ILE A 177 -5.94 3.55 3.45
CA ILE A 177 -6.11 3.53 4.91
C ILE A 177 -7.54 3.90 5.30
N ILE A 178 -8.10 4.94 4.69
CA ILE A 178 -9.49 5.37 4.95
C ILE A 178 -10.46 4.22 4.64
N THR A 179 -10.27 3.52 3.53
CA THR A 179 -11.14 2.41 3.14
C THR A 179 -11.00 1.20 4.07
N LYS A 180 -9.79 0.89 4.55
CA LYS A 180 -9.55 -0.34 5.33
C LYS A 180 -9.70 -0.16 6.84
N LEU A 181 -9.32 0.99 7.42
CA LEU A 181 -9.39 1.27 8.87
C LEU A 181 -10.30 2.45 9.23
N GLY A 182 -10.61 3.34 8.28
CA GLY A 182 -11.46 4.50 8.47
C GLY A 182 -10.71 5.84 8.53
N PRO A 183 -11.42 6.98 8.39
CA PRO A 183 -10.81 8.30 8.25
C PRO A 183 -10.05 8.81 9.47
N ARG A 184 -10.29 8.22 10.66
CA ARG A 184 -9.59 8.56 11.90
C ARG A 184 -8.11 8.15 11.95
N TYR A 185 -7.62 7.44 10.93
CA TYR A 185 -6.25 6.90 10.86
C TYR A 185 -5.33 7.71 9.93
N VAL A 186 -5.76 8.87 9.43
CA VAL A 186 -4.92 9.75 8.59
C VAL A 186 -4.87 11.15 9.16
#